data_AF-A0A374ULZ4-F1
#
_entry.id   AF-A0A374ULZ4-F1
#
_cell.length_a   1.000
_cell.length_b   1.000
_cell.length_c   1.000
_cell.angle_alpha   90.00
_cell.angle_beta   90.00
_cell.angle_gamma   90.00
#
_symmetry.space_group_name_H-M   'P 1'
#
loop_
_entity.id
_entity.type
_entity.pdbx_description
1 polymer ?
#
loop_
_entity_poly.entity_id
_entity_poly.type
_entity_poly.pdbx_seq_one_letter_code
_entity_poly.pdbx_strand_id
1 'polypeptide(L)'
;MKKIVSVFLATALAASACATLAGCDGDNKNYPVSVADITIETEPKDIVVLSDETADIISYLGYATKMVGRSDEVTQNFLSVAPSVGSAKTPDVEKIKSYAADIVFADDTLDENCKEQLTDAGIMVLTIASPETTTELETAYLTLGKVLGGTVDGARTGEDSYKKLIDAMKTCKAETNSNVTKTICYLYLNGDKLNTLHSGTYGDMLLGYTGAVNAAVNVSESEIDTKILKVANPDYILYADEETLQFIQNDSDLKGLKALKNKQTLMVTKEEMSRMGTTSLLTLNKIMNFMYPDRVKKSSEDTSESVVPSAVEGATTATKAESSAQTTTGAAASNGSVEGQYNIKVSGLTLKLDDENNNVKAMQQRLFDLGYITDKGNVTGYYGEVTQKAVKEFQKASGLTQSGTADTKTLTALFKSDAKAKA
;
A
#
# COMPACT_ATOMS: atom_id res chain seq x y z
N MET A 1 3.29 -21.64 -16.83
CA MET A 1 2.07 -21.49 -17.66
C MET A 1 1.59 -20.06 -17.58
N LYS A 2 0.90 -19.52 -18.59
CA LYS A 2 0.39 -18.14 -18.55
C LYS A 2 -0.70 -18.02 -17.48
N LYS A 3 -0.50 -17.22 -16.44
CA LYS A 3 -1.60 -16.59 -15.70
C LYS A 3 -1.74 -15.17 -16.25
N ILE A 4 -2.93 -14.85 -16.71
CA ILE A 4 -3.30 -13.57 -17.34
C ILE A 4 -4.05 -12.77 -16.29
N VAL A 5 -3.81 -11.45 -16.24
CA VAL A 5 -4.57 -10.48 -15.46
C VAL A 5 -6.07 -10.63 -15.72
N SER A 6 -6.90 -10.70 -14.68
CA SER A 6 -8.36 -10.67 -14.85
C SER A 6 -9.03 -9.96 -13.68
N VAL A 7 -9.12 -8.63 -13.82
CA VAL A 7 -10.26 -7.88 -13.28
C VAL A 7 -11.49 -8.38 -14.03
N PHE A 8 -12.47 -8.94 -13.33
CA PHE A 8 -13.70 -9.44 -13.95
C PHE A 8 -14.62 -8.26 -14.32
N LEU A 9 -14.62 -7.90 -15.60
CA LEU A 9 -15.48 -6.88 -16.18
C LEU A 9 -16.89 -7.47 -16.42
N ALA A 10 -17.87 -7.09 -15.60
CA ALA A 10 -19.27 -7.44 -15.79
C ALA A 10 -19.98 -6.39 -16.66
N THR A 11 -20.02 -6.61 -17.97
CA THR A 11 -20.67 -5.66 -18.90
C THR A 11 -22.20 -5.67 -18.76
N ALA A 12 -22.75 -4.65 -18.10
CA ALA A 12 -24.16 -4.26 -18.24
C ALA A 12 -24.25 -2.91 -18.96
N LEU A 13 -24.71 -2.91 -20.23
CA LEU A 13 -25.00 -1.66 -20.94
C LEU A 13 -26.29 -1.03 -20.37
N ALA A 14 -26.17 0.17 -19.81
CA ALA A 14 -27.26 1.13 -19.74
C ALA A 14 -26.73 2.49 -20.26
N ALA A 15 -27.38 3.02 -21.29
CA ALA A 15 -26.96 4.26 -21.95
C ALA A 15 -27.92 5.41 -21.66
N SER A 16 -27.39 6.64 -21.70
CA SER A 16 -28.11 7.93 -21.65
C SER A 16 -28.65 8.32 -20.25
N ALA A 17 -28.32 9.48 -19.69
CA ALA A 17 -28.42 10.77 -20.35
C ALA A 17 -27.40 11.83 -19.88
N CYS A 18 -27.04 12.74 -20.79
CA CYS A 18 -26.37 13.99 -20.42
C CYS A 18 -27.32 14.87 -19.58
N ALA A 19 -26.86 15.28 -18.40
CA ALA A 19 -27.42 16.42 -17.68
C ALA A 19 -26.33 17.47 -17.48
N THR A 20 -26.31 18.47 -18.36
CA THR A 20 -25.47 19.67 -18.17
C THR A 20 -26.04 20.52 -17.04
N LEU A 21 -25.38 20.57 -15.90
CA LEU A 21 -25.59 21.62 -14.90
C LEU A 21 -24.24 22.26 -14.55
N ALA A 22 -24.00 23.41 -15.17
CA ALA A 22 -23.05 24.38 -14.63
C ALA A 22 -23.70 25.06 -13.41
N GLY A 23 -23.09 24.90 -12.23
CA GLY A 23 -23.43 25.62 -11.00
C GLY A 23 -22.13 26.08 -10.35
N CYS A 24 -22.03 27.37 -10.03
CA CYS A 24 -20.79 27.98 -9.54
C CYS A 24 -20.60 27.84 -8.02
N ASP A 25 -19.32 28.00 -7.62
CA ASP A 25 -18.81 28.35 -6.29
C ASP A 25 -19.05 27.37 -5.13
N GLY A 26 -17.98 26.62 -4.79
CA GLY A 26 -17.94 25.77 -3.59
C GLY A 26 -16.81 24.74 -3.47
N ASP A 27 -15.59 25.04 -3.94
CA ASP A 27 -14.27 24.39 -3.65
C ASP A 27 -14.10 22.84 -3.59
N ASN A 28 -15.13 22.02 -3.83
CA ASN A 28 -15.04 20.56 -3.68
C ASN A 28 -14.43 19.87 -4.93
N LYS A 29 -13.10 20.01 -5.10
CA LYS A 29 -12.33 19.31 -6.16
C LYS A 29 -12.18 17.80 -5.92
N ASN A 30 -12.64 17.30 -4.76
CA ASN A 30 -12.37 15.96 -4.27
C ASN A 30 -13.37 14.91 -4.76
N TYR A 31 -14.59 15.31 -5.12
CA TYR A 31 -15.66 14.41 -5.58
C TYR A 31 -16.32 14.94 -6.87
N PRO A 32 -16.88 14.08 -7.74
CA PRO A 32 -17.02 12.63 -7.60
C PRO A 32 -15.70 11.86 -7.71
N VAL A 33 -15.67 10.66 -7.12
CA VAL A 33 -14.56 9.69 -7.20
C VAL A 33 -15.03 8.46 -7.96
N SER A 34 -14.40 8.14 -9.08
CA SER A 34 -14.65 6.87 -9.80
C SER A 34 -13.54 5.86 -9.52
N VAL A 35 -13.93 4.64 -9.15
CA VAL A 35 -13.05 3.49 -8.89
C VAL A 35 -13.70 2.25 -9.48
N ALA A 36 -12.97 1.52 -10.33
CA ALA A 36 -13.56 0.45 -11.16
C ALA A 36 -14.85 0.96 -11.86
N ASP A 37 -15.97 0.25 -11.68
CA ASP A 37 -17.27 0.59 -12.29
C ASP A 37 -18.20 1.40 -11.34
N ILE A 38 -17.73 1.79 -10.14
CA ILE A 38 -18.50 2.61 -9.19
C ILE A 38 -18.10 4.10 -9.25
N THR A 39 -19.08 4.98 -9.03
CA THR A 39 -18.86 6.41 -8.83
C THR A 39 -19.45 6.85 -7.50
N ILE A 40 -18.64 7.51 -6.69
CA ILE A 40 -18.96 8.03 -5.37
C ILE A 40 -19.14 9.54 -5.50
N GLU A 41 -20.38 10.01 -5.42
CA GLU A 41 -20.73 11.41 -5.68
C GLU A 41 -20.32 12.38 -4.55
N THR A 42 -20.21 11.88 -3.31
CA THR A 42 -19.90 12.67 -2.11
C THR A 42 -19.06 11.88 -1.12
N GLU A 43 -18.33 12.58 -0.25
CA GLU A 43 -17.52 11.97 0.81
C GLU A 43 -18.33 10.99 1.69
N PRO A 44 -17.96 9.69 1.71
CA PRO A 44 -18.56 8.72 2.62
C PRO A 44 -18.28 9.11 4.07
N LYS A 45 -19.30 9.08 4.93
CA LYS A 45 -19.23 9.42 6.35
C LYS A 45 -19.40 8.20 7.22
N ASP A 46 -20.35 7.35 6.85
CA ASP A 46 -20.76 6.19 7.63
C ASP A 46 -20.44 4.93 6.81
N ILE A 47 -19.37 4.23 7.18
CA ILE A 47 -18.86 3.07 6.43
C ILE A 47 -18.97 1.77 7.25
N VAL A 48 -19.19 0.66 6.57
CA VAL A 48 -19.05 -0.69 7.15
C VAL A 48 -17.85 -1.38 6.52
N VAL A 49 -17.03 -2.07 7.32
CA VAL A 49 -15.82 -2.75 6.84
C VAL A 49 -15.82 -4.22 7.26
N LEU A 50 -15.91 -5.11 6.28
CA LEU A 50 -16.01 -6.57 6.50
C LEU A 50 -14.65 -7.27 6.45
N SER A 51 -13.70 -6.78 5.64
CA SER A 51 -12.33 -7.28 5.59
C SER A 51 -11.48 -6.65 6.70
N ASP A 52 -10.82 -7.47 7.51
CA ASP A 52 -9.96 -7.02 8.62
C ASP A 52 -8.63 -6.41 8.15
N GLU A 53 -8.08 -6.91 7.03
CA GLU A 53 -6.95 -6.31 6.32
C GLU A 53 -7.30 -4.91 5.81
N THR A 54 -8.46 -4.76 5.17
CA THR A 54 -8.96 -3.46 4.70
C THR A 54 -9.21 -2.51 5.88
N ALA A 55 -9.76 -3.01 6.99
CA ALA A 55 -9.97 -2.24 8.21
C ALA A 55 -8.65 -1.72 8.82
N ASP A 56 -7.57 -2.51 8.76
CA ASP A 56 -6.24 -2.10 9.24
C ASP A 56 -5.68 -0.93 8.42
N ILE A 57 -5.83 -0.98 7.09
CA ILE A 57 -5.41 0.10 6.17
C ILE A 57 -6.25 1.36 6.37
N ILE A 58 -7.59 1.23 6.39
CA ILE A 58 -8.52 2.35 6.64
C ILE A 58 -8.22 3.04 7.98
N SER A 59 -7.89 2.27 9.01
CA SER A 59 -7.49 2.83 10.29
C SER A 59 -6.15 3.55 10.23
N TYR A 60 -5.16 3.01 9.51
CA TYR A 60 -3.84 3.64 9.36
C TYR A 60 -3.89 4.93 8.53
N LEU A 61 -4.80 5.00 7.56
CA LEU A 61 -5.13 6.22 6.80
C LEU A 61 -5.78 7.33 7.65
N GLY A 62 -6.18 7.03 8.90
CA GLY A 62 -6.84 7.97 9.79
C GLY A 62 -8.37 8.04 9.65
N TYR A 63 -8.98 7.12 8.90
CA TYR A 63 -10.43 7.11 8.62
C TYR A 63 -11.24 6.18 9.54
N ALA A 64 -10.65 5.61 10.59
CA ALA A 64 -11.32 4.72 11.54
C ALA A 64 -12.63 5.30 12.13
N THR A 65 -12.70 6.62 12.33
CA THR A 65 -13.89 7.30 12.89
C THR A 65 -15.11 7.30 11.98
N LYS A 66 -14.97 6.96 10.70
CA LYS A 66 -16.09 6.75 9.77
C LYS A 66 -16.77 5.38 9.94
N MET A 67 -16.13 4.44 10.66
CA MET A 67 -16.58 3.05 10.73
C MET A 67 -17.76 2.88 11.71
N VAL A 68 -18.97 2.76 11.16
CA VAL A 68 -20.21 2.53 11.94
C VAL A 68 -20.52 1.06 12.17
N GLY A 69 -19.84 0.16 11.46
CA GLY A 69 -19.93 -1.29 11.69
C GLY A 69 -18.73 -2.04 11.11
N ARG A 70 -18.46 -3.23 11.65
CA ARG A 70 -17.37 -4.12 11.21
C ARG A 70 -17.80 -5.58 11.23
N SER A 71 -17.08 -6.46 10.55
CA SER A 71 -17.30 -7.90 10.73
C SER A 71 -16.81 -8.43 12.08
N ASP A 72 -17.15 -9.68 12.39
CA ASP A 72 -16.60 -10.43 13.52
C ASP A 72 -15.10 -10.71 13.37
N GLU A 73 -14.61 -10.85 12.13
CA GLU A 73 -13.22 -11.09 11.77
C GLU A 73 -12.31 -9.86 11.98
N VAL A 74 -12.87 -8.64 11.96
CA VAL A 74 -12.16 -7.40 12.34
C VAL A 74 -11.90 -7.37 13.86
N THR A 75 -10.87 -8.09 14.30
CA THR A 75 -10.54 -8.30 15.72
C THR A 75 -9.54 -7.30 16.31
N GLN A 76 -9.11 -6.27 15.57
CA GLN A 76 -8.18 -5.26 16.08
C GLN A 76 -8.76 -4.50 17.29
N ASN A 77 -8.05 -4.52 18.42
CA ASN A 77 -8.50 -3.88 19.67
C ASN A 77 -8.85 -2.39 19.51
N PHE A 78 -8.12 -1.65 18.65
CA PHE A 78 -8.38 -0.23 18.39
C PHE A 78 -9.64 0.04 17.53
N LEU A 79 -10.24 -1.00 16.93
CA LEU A 79 -11.51 -0.95 16.20
C LEU A 79 -12.68 -1.56 16.99
N SER A 80 -12.44 -2.00 18.23
CA SER A 80 -13.47 -2.66 19.07
C SER A 80 -14.70 -1.79 19.36
N VAL A 81 -14.59 -0.46 19.20
CA VAL A 81 -15.69 0.51 19.32
C VAL A 81 -16.72 0.42 18.18
N ALA A 82 -16.31 -0.06 16.99
CA ALA A 82 -17.26 -0.32 15.91
C ALA A 82 -18.03 -1.62 16.23
N PRO A 83 -19.38 -1.60 16.17
CA PRO A 83 -20.19 -2.78 16.46
C PRO A 83 -20.05 -3.84 15.36
N SER A 84 -20.09 -5.12 15.76
CA SER A 84 -20.17 -6.24 14.82
C SER A 84 -21.44 -6.18 13.98
N VAL A 85 -21.36 -6.49 12.69
CA VAL A 85 -22.49 -6.76 11.78
C VAL A 85 -22.53 -8.24 11.35
N GLY A 86 -21.96 -9.15 12.15
CA GLY A 86 -21.81 -10.56 11.82
C GLY A 86 -20.53 -10.86 11.01
N SER A 87 -20.41 -12.08 10.50
CA SER A 87 -19.24 -12.52 9.71
C SER A 87 -19.05 -11.74 8.41
N ALA A 88 -17.82 -11.61 7.93
CA ALA A 88 -17.47 -10.99 6.66
C ALA A 88 -18.17 -11.66 5.47
N LYS A 89 -18.25 -13.00 5.51
CA LYS A 89 -18.89 -13.82 4.49
C LYS A 89 -20.42 -13.67 4.46
N THR A 90 -21.06 -13.74 5.62
CA THR A 90 -22.53 -13.62 5.76
C THR A 90 -22.86 -12.56 6.81
N PRO A 91 -22.84 -11.27 6.44
CA PRO A 91 -23.18 -10.18 7.35
C PRO A 91 -24.71 -10.05 7.52
N ASP A 92 -25.11 -9.45 8.64
CA ASP A 92 -26.47 -9.03 8.92
C ASP A 92 -26.81 -7.77 8.10
N VAL A 93 -27.37 -8.01 6.91
CA VAL A 93 -27.76 -6.98 5.95
C VAL A 93 -28.79 -6.01 6.53
N GLU A 94 -29.72 -6.46 7.37
CA GLU A 94 -30.72 -5.58 8.00
C GLU A 94 -30.08 -4.65 9.03
N LYS A 95 -29.07 -5.14 9.76
CA LYS A 95 -28.27 -4.31 10.65
C LYS A 95 -27.43 -3.28 9.88
N ILE A 96 -26.81 -3.66 8.77
CA ILE A 96 -26.08 -2.71 7.90
C ILE A 96 -27.03 -1.62 7.38
N LYS A 97 -28.23 -2.00 6.88
CA LYS A 97 -29.28 -1.04 6.48
C LYS A 97 -29.67 -0.10 7.64
N SER A 98 -29.80 -0.62 8.86
CA SER A 98 -30.16 0.19 10.04
C SER A 98 -29.12 1.26 10.41
N TYR A 99 -27.87 1.10 9.97
CA TYR A 99 -26.79 2.07 10.17
C TYR A 99 -26.70 3.13 9.07
N ALA A 100 -27.53 3.03 8.02
CA ALA A 100 -27.55 3.95 6.87
C ALA A 100 -26.16 4.15 6.24
N ALA A 101 -25.37 3.07 6.15
CA ALA A 101 -24.01 3.13 5.63
C ALA A 101 -23.97 3.58 4.15
N ASP A 102 -23.10 4.54 3.84
CA ASP A 102 -22.85 5.03 2.48
C ASP A 102 -22.19 3.94 1.61
N ILE A 103 -21.30 3.15 2.23
CA ILE A 103 -20.47 2.14 1.55
C ILE A 103 -20.09 0.99 2.49
N VAL A 104 -20.10 -0.22 1.94
CA VAL A 104 -19.60 -1.46 2.55
C VAL A 104 -18.30 -1.85 1.84
N PHE A 105 -17.20 -1.92 2.59
CA PHE A 105 -15.94 -2.49 2.10
C PHE A 105 -15.92 -3.99 2.41
N ALA A 106 -15.71 -4.81 1.38
CA ALA A 106 -15.67 -6.26 1.48
C ALA A 106 -14.44 -6.83 0.75
N ASP A 107 -14.17 -8.12 0.95
CA ASP A 107 -13.24 -8.91 0.14
C ASP A 107 -14.04 -9.85 -0.80
N ASP A 108 -13.39 -10.85 -1.38
CA ASP A 108 -14.00 -11.85 -2.27
C ASP A 108 -14.72 -12.98 -1.51
N THR A 109 -14.74 -12.96 -0.17
CA THR A 109 -15.42 -13.98 0.64
C THR A 109 -16.90 -13.68 0.90
N LEU A 110 -17.34 -12.44 0.65
CA LEU A 110 -18.73 -12.00 0.81
C LEU A 110 -19.69 -12.83 -0.06
N ASP A 111 -20.73 -13.37 0.56
CA ASP A 111 -21.77 -14.12 -0.14
C ASP A 111 -22.52 -13.24 -1.16
N GLU A 112 -22.64 -13.72 -2.40
CA GLU A 112 -23.23 -12.93 -3.49
C GLU A 112 -24.70 -12.55 -3.24
N ASN A 113 -25.46 -13.34 -2.48
CA ASN A 113 -26.83 -12.97 -2.11
C ASN A 113 -26.86 -11.89 -1.01
N CYS A 114 -25.89 -11.86 -0.10
CA CYS A 114 -25.71 -10.71 0.81
C CYS A 114 -25.33 -9.43 0.02
N LYS A 115 -24.46 -9.55 -0.98
CA LYS A 115 -24.05 -8.44 -1.86
C LYS A 115 -25.19 -7.92 -2.74
N GLU A 116 -26.00 -8.80 -3.30
CA GLU A 116 -27.23 -8.45 -4.04
C GLU A 116 -28.21 -7.69 -3.14
N GLN A 117 -28.51 -8.20 -1.94
CA GLN A 117 -29.43 -7.53 -1.00
C GLN A 117 -28.94 -6.17 -0.47
N LEU A 118 -27.62 -5.95 -0.40
CA LEU A 118 -27.04 -4.64 -0.08
C LEU A 118 -27.19 -3.67 -1.27
N THR A 119 -26.90 -4.15 -2.48
CA THR A 119 -27.00 -3.36 -3.71
C THR A 119 -28.45 -2.96 -4.02
N ASP A 120 -29.41 -3.89 -3.87
CA ASP A 120 -30.85 -3.64 -3.99
C ASP A 120 -31.38 -2.63 -2.95
N ALA A 121 -30.71 -2.52 -1.80
CA ALA A 121 -31.01 -1.52 -0.78
C ALA A 121 -30.43 -0.13 -1.09
N GLY A 122 -29.70 0.02 -2.21
CA GLY A 122 -28.99 1.24 -2.58
C GLY A 122 -27.67 1.44 -1.83
N ILE A 123 -27.18 0.45 -1.09
CA ILE A 123 -25.92 0.51 -0.34
C ILE A 123 -24.80 0.08 -1.28
N MET A 124 -23.80 0.94 -1.46
CA MET A 124 -22.66 0.65 -2.32
C MET A 124 -21.78 -0.44 -1.69
N VAL A 125 -21.43 -1.48 -2.46
CA VAL A 125 -20.45 -2.50 -2.04
C VAL A 125 -19.19 -2.35 -2.87
N LEU A 126 -18.05 -2.11 -2.22
CA LEU A 126 -16.74 -2.05 -2.85
C LEU A 126 -15.88 -3.22 -2.37
N THR A 127 -15.65 -4.18 -3.27
CA THR A 127 -14.71 -5.28 -3.03
C THR A 127 -13.27 -4.80 -3.22
N ILE A 128 -12.46 -4.98 -2.18
CA ILE A 128 -11.01 -4.75 -2.17
C ILE A 128 -10.33 -6.12 -2.08
N ALA A 129 -9.48 -6.44 -3.05
CA ALA A 129 -8.68 -7.66 -3.00
C ALA A 129 -7.52 -7.50 -2.01
N SER A 130 -7.23 -8.54 -1.23
CA SER A 130 -6.06 -8.63 -0.36
C SER A 130 -4.75 -8.41 -1.14
N PRO A 131 -3.95 -7.39 -0.81
CA PRO A 131 -2.69 -7.15 -1.51
C PRO A 131 -1.62 -8.23 -1.27
N GLU A 132 -1.23 -8.96 -2.32
CA GLU A 132 -0.12 -9.92 -2.20
C GLU A 132 1.24 -9.24 -2.35
N THR A 133 1.32 -8.13 -3.10
CA THR A 133 2.58 -7.44 -3.45
C THR A 133 2.65 -6.00 -2.94
N THR A 134 3.85 -5.41 -2.95
CA THR A 134 4.06 -4.00 -2.56
C THR A 134 3.28 -3.02 -3.45
N THR A 135 3.17 -3.31 -4.75
CA THR A 135 2.46 -2.48 -5.72
C THR A 135 0.95 -2.53 -5.51
N GLU A 136 0.41 -3.71 -5.18
CA GLU A 136 -1.00 -3.86 -4.82
C GLU A 136 -1.30 -3.16 -3.49
N LEU A 137 -0.38 -3.20 -2.52
CA LEU A 137 -0.54 -2.51 -1.24
C LEU A 137 -0.58 -0.98 -1.43
N GLU A 138 0.35 -0.43 -2.23
CA GLU A 138 0.32 0.98 -2.62
C GLU A 138 -0.99 1.35 -3.33
N THR A 139 -1.46 0.48 -4.23
CA THR A 139 -2.74 0.65 -4.93
C THR A 139 -3.93 0.64 -3.98
N ALA A 140 -3.96 -0.24 -2.97
CA ALA A 140 -5.00 -0.29 -1.95
C ALA A 140 -5.01 0.99 -1.11
N TYR A 141 -3.84 1.45 -0.65
CA TYR A 141 -3.68 2.72 0.08
C TYR A 141 -4.19 3.93 -0.72
N LEU A 142 -3.79 4.04 -1.99
CA LEU A 142 -4.23 5.10 -2.90
C LEU A 142 -5.74 5.04 -3.19
N THR A 143 -6.30 3.83 -3.33
CA THR A 143 -7.72 3.61 -3.63
C THR A 143 -8.59 3.94 -2.43
N LEU A 144 -8.28 3.38 -1.26
CA LEU A 144 -8.99 3.64 -0.01
C LEU A 144 -8.89 5.11 0.40
N GLY A 145 -7.70 5.73 0.23
CA GLY A 145 -7.51 7.16 0.39
C GLY A 145 -8.46 7.97 -0.49
N LYS A 146 -8.48 7.71 -1.81
CA LYS A 146 -9.38 8.38 -2.76
C LYS A 146 -10.86 8.21 -2.43
N VAL A 147 -11.29 6.99 -2.10
CA VAL A 147 -12.69 6.68 -1.77
C VAL A 147 -13.14 7.48 -0.53
N LEU A 148 -12.31 7.53 0.51
CA LEU A 148 -12.68 8.07 1.82
C LEU A 148 -12.38 9.57 2.01
N GLY A 149 -11.48 10.15 1.21
CA GLY A 149 -11.09 11.57 1.30
C GLY A 149 -10.99 12.31 -0.04
N GLY A 150 -11.35 11.69 -1.16
CA GLY A 150 -11.44 12.33 -2.47
C GLY A 150 -10.21 12.23 -3.38
N THR A 151 -10.41 12.63 -4.64
CA THR A 151 -9.43 12.49 -5.72
C THR A 151 -8.11 13.23 -5.52
N VAL A 152 -8.08 14.28 -4.68
CA VAL A 152 -6.88 15.09 -4.41
C VAL A 152 -6.36 14.87 -2.99
N ASP A 153 -7.16 15.20 -1.97
CA ASP A 153 -6.72 15.10 -0.58
C ASP A 153 -6.67 13.65 -0.09
N GLY A 154 -7.69 12.86 -0.39
CA GLY A 154 -7.71 11.42 -0.11
C GLY A 154 -6.58 10.67 -0.83
N ALA A 155 -6.32 10.99 -2.10
CA ALA A 155 -5.19 10.42 -2.84
C ALA A 155 -3.84 10.73 -2.17
N ARG A 156 -3.63 11.99 -1.73
CA ARG A 156 -2.45 12.42 -0.99
C ARG A 156 -2.33 11.71 0.36
N THR A 157 -3.41 11.61 1.13
CA THR A 157 -3.45 10.84 2.39
C THR A 157 -3.07 9.38 2.15
N GLY A 158 -3.50 8.78 1.04
CA GLY A 158 -3.09 7.44 0.60
C GLY A 158 -1.59 7.32 0.38
N GLU A 159 -1.02 8.17 -0.48
CA GLU A 159 0.43 8.20 -0.80
C GLU A 159 1.29 8.47 0.44
N ASP A 160 0.97 9.52 1.20
CA ASP A 160 1.69 9.92 2.41
C ASP A 160 1.65 8.83 3.49
N SER A 161 0.50 8.15 3.66
CA SER A 161 0.36 7.07 4.65
C SER A 161 1.11 5.82 4.23
N TYR A 162 1.03 5.39 2.96
CA TYR A 162 1.83 4.26 2.46
C TYR A 162 3.32 4.53 2.63
N LYS A 163 3.77 5.72 2.23
CA LYS A 163 5.16 6.17 2.42
C LYS A 163 5.57 6.15 3.90
N LYS A 164 4.72 6.65 4.80
CA LYS A 164 4.97 6.65 6.25
C LYS A 164 5.08 5.23 6.82
N LEU A 165 4.24 4.29 6.38
CA LEU A 165 4.31 2.88 6.78
C LEU A 165 5.66 2.28 6.38
N ILE A 166 6.03 2.43 5.11
CA ILE A 166 7.26 1.89 4.55
C ILE A 166 8.51 2.53 5.19
N ASP A 167 8.50 3.84 5.45
CA ASP A 167 9.63 4.52 6.09
C ASP A 167 9.76 4.18 7.59
N ALA A 168 8.65 3.89 8.29
CA ALA A 168 8.67 3.32 9.64
C ALA A 168 9.28 1.90 9.67
N MET A 169 8.91 1.04 8.71
CA MET A 169 9.53 -0.30 8.56
C MET A 169 11.04 -0.23 8.26
N LYS A 170 11.47 0.69 7.40
CA LYS A 170 12.91 0.95 7.14
C LYS A 170 13.64 1.43 8.39
N THR A 171 13.01 2.29 9.19
CA THR A 171 13.58 2.79 10.45
C THR A 171 13.81 1.64 11.43
N CYS A 172 12.80 0.79 11.63
CA CYS A 172 12.90 -0.40 12.47
C CYS A 172 14.04 -1.33 12.01
N LYS A 173 14.23 -1.52 10.70
CA LYS A 173 15.36 -2.29 10.15
C LYS A 173 16.72 -1.69 10.54
N ALA A 174 16.86 -0.37 10.41
CA ALA A 174 18.11 0.35 10.65
C ALA A 174 18.58 0.33 12.12
N GLU A 175 17.66 0.14 13.08
CA GLU A 175 18.00 0.02 14.51
C GLU A 175 18.91 -1.17 14.82
N THR A 176 18.85 -2.25 14.02
CA THR A 176 19.46 -3.54 14.37
C THR A 176 20.98 -3.59 14.25
N ASN A 177 21.58 -2.77 13.37
CA ASN A 177 23.03 -2.58 13.14
C ASN A 177 23.92 -3.80 13.45
N SER A 178 23.52 -4.98 12.95
CA SER A 178 24.18 -6.23 13.28
C SER A 178 25.03 -6.72 12.11
N ASN A 179 26.33 -6.90 12.36
CA ASN A 179 27.25 -7.51 11.39
C ASN A 179 27.06 -9.03 11.25
N VAL A 180 26.06 -9.61 11.94
CA VAL A 180 25.73 -11.03 11.91
C VAL A 180 24.41 -11.22 11.18
N THR A 181 24.47 -11.76 9.96
CA THR A 181 23.29 -12.18 9.22
C THR A 181 22.55 -13.26 9.99
N LYS A 182 21.31 -12.97 10.39
CA LYS A 182 20.37 -13.95 10.96
C LYS A 182 19.49 -14.52 9.85
N THR A 183 19.01 -15.74 10.04
CA THR A 183 18.00 -16.37 9.17
C THR A 183 16.67 -16.54 9.90
N ILE A 184 15.56 -16.35 9.17
CA ILE A 184 14.19 -16.46 9.69
C ILE A 184 13.32 -17.24 8.72
N CYS A 185 12.30 -17.93 9.22
CA CYS A 185 11.24 -18.53 8.40
C CYS A 185 9.90 -18.35 9.11
N TYR A 186 8.82 -18.06 8.37
CA TYR A 186 7.46 -18.09 8.87
C TYR A 186 6.77 -19.36 8.39
N LEU A 187 6.13 -20.08 9.29
CA LEU A 187 5.48 -21.36 9.02
C LEU A 187 4.01 -21.34 9.46
N TYR A 188 3.16 -22.01 8.70
CA TYR A 188 1.74 -22.17 9.02
C TYR A 188 1.18 -23.46 8.42
N LEU A 189 0.14 -24.02 9.02
CA LEU A 189 -0.61 -25.14 8.45
C LEU A 189 -1.74 -24.67 7.52
N ASN A 190 -1.96 -25.41 6.44
CA ASN A 190 -3.13 -25.32 5.58
C ASN A 190 -3.72 -26.74 5.40
N GLY A 191 -4.65 -27.11 6.28
CA GLY A 191 -4.91 -28.53 6.56
C GLY A 191 -3.63 -29.20 7.08
N ASP A 192 -3.40 -30.45 6.69
CA ASP A 192 -2.24 -31.24 7.15
C ASP A 192 -0.89 -30.81 6.51
N LYS A 193 -0.89 -29.79 5.65
CA LYS A 193 0.28 -29.35 4.87
C LYS A 193 0.98 -28.17 5.53
N LEU A 194 2.30 -28.27 5.67
CA LEU A 194 3.15 -27.18 6.14
C LEU A 194 3.45 -26.20 4.99
N ASN A 195 3.15 -24.94 5.24
CA ASN A 195 3.38 -23.84 4.34
C ASN A 195 4.35 -22.80 4.91
N THR A 196 4.89 -21.97 4.03
CA THR A 196 5.77 -20.81 4.28
C THR A 196 5.30 -19.59 3.48
N LEU A 197 5.90 -18.43 3.76
CA LEU A 197 5.88 -17.30 2.84
C LEU A 197 6.88 -17.54 1.69
N HIS A 198 6.43 -17.34 0.45
CA HIS A 198 7.29 -17.33 -0.73
C HIS A 198 7.76 -15.90 -1.07
N SER A 199 8.82 -15.83 -1.88
CA SER A 199 9.42 -14.57 -2.34
C SER A 199 8.39 -13.67 -3.03
N GLY A 200 8.47 -12.36 -2.77
CA GLY A 200 7.65 -11.33 -3.39
C GLY A 200 6.28 -11.07 -2.72
N THR A 201 5.92 -11.84 -1.69
CA THR A 201 4.71 -11.58 -0.88
C THR A 201 4.90 -10.40 0.07
N TYR A 202 3.80 -9.76 0.47
CA TYR A 202 3.76 -8.77 1.56
C TYR A 202 4.40 -9.33 2.85
N GLY A 203 4.12 -10.59 3.20
CA GLY A 203 4.74 -11.26 4.34
C GLY A 203 6.26 -11.36 4.18
N ASP A 204 6.78 -11.75 3.01
CA ASP A 204 8.21 -11.81 2.73
C ASP A 204 8.87 -10.41 2.80
N MET A 205 8.18 -9.37 2.33
CA MET A 205 8.59 -7.97 2.54
C MET A 205 8.69 -7.64 4.04
N LEU A 206 7.68 -8.00 4.84
CA LEU A 206 7.66 -7.76 6.29
C LEU A 206 8.83 -8.47 6.99
N LEU A 207 9.12 -9.73 6.63
CA LEU A 207 10.31 -10.44 7.09
C LEU A 207 11.60 -9.74 6.64
N GLY A 208 11.66 -9.25 5.40
CA GLY A 208 12.78 -8.47 4.87
C GLY A 208 13.07 -7.19 5.65
N TYR A 209 12.07 -6.58 6.29
CA TYR A 209 12.25 -5.44 7.19
C TYR A 209 12.81 -5.80 8.57
N THR A 210 12.87 -7.10 8.94
CA THR A 210 13.62 -7.51 10.15
C THR A 210 15.13 -7.37 10.00
N GLY A 211 15.63 -7.32 8.75
CA GLY A 211 17.06 -7.40 8.45
C GLY A 211 17.63 -8.83 8.45
N ALA A 212 16.85 -9.84 8.80
CA ALA A 212 17.20 -11.24 8.58
C ALA A 212 16.92 -11.67 7.13
N VAL A 213 17.54 -12.78 6.73
CA VAL A 213 17.30 -13.44 5.44
C VAL A 213 16.18 -14.47 5.60
N ASN A 214 15.16 -14.43 4.75
CA ASN A 214 14.14 -15.48 4.68
C ASN A 214 14.81 -16.79 4.22
N ALA A 215 14.80 -17.81 5.09
CA ALA A 215 15.40 -19.12 4.83
C ALA A 215 14.64 -19.93 3.75
N ALA A 216 13.41 -19.52 3.41
CA ALA A 216 12.57 -20.12 2.39
C ALA A 216 12.51 -19.33 1.06
N VAL A 217 13.38 -18.34 0.85
CA VAL A 217 13.34 -17.42 -0.32
C VAL A 217 13.35 -18.10 -1.71
N ASN A 218 13.80 -19.35 -1.80
CA ASN A 218 13.86 -20.13 -3.04
C ASN A 218 12.68 -21.09 -3.26
N VAL A 219 11.63 -21.04 -2.43
CA VAL A 219 10.42 -21.85 -2.65
C VAL A 219 9.43 -21.05 -3.52
N SER A 220 9.00 -21.65 -4.62
CA SER A 220 8.09 -21.03 -5.62
C SER A 220 6.61 -21.24 -5.34
N GLU A 221 6.30 -22.00 -4.29
CA GLU A 221 4.94 -22.37 -3.87
C GLU A 221 4.84 -22.17 -2.35
N SER A 222 3.64 -22.00 -1.82
CA SER A 222 3.46 -21.81 -0.38
C SER A 222 3.73 -23.09 0.42
N GLU A 223 3.48 -24.27 -0.15
CA GLU A 223 3.76 -25.57 0.49
C GLU A 223 5.27 -25.88 0.47
N ILE A 224 5.82 -26.36 1.59
CA ILE A 224 7.26 -26.57 1.76
C ILE A 224 7.61 -27.99 2.24
N ASP A 225 8.51 -28.68 1.52
CA ASP A 225 9.10 -29.95 1.98
C ASP A 225 9.95 -29.68 3.23
N THR A 226 9.65 -30.39 4.32
CA THR A 226 10.37 -30.28 5.60
C THR A 226 11.87 -30.54 5.49
N LYS A 227 12.32 -31.28 4.47
CA LYS A 227 13.75 -31.48 4.16
C LYS A 227 14.45 -30.20 3.70
N ILE A 228 13.75 -29.28 3.02
CA ILE A 228 14.31 -27.98 2.63
C ILE A 228 14.61 -27.17 3.89
N LEU A 229 13.67 -27.11 4.83
CA LEU A 229 13.84 -26.43 6.12
C LEU A 229 14.93 -27.08 6.98
N LYS A 230 15.03 -28.42 6.99
CA LYS A 230 16.11 -29.15 7.67
C LYS A 230 17.51 -28.77 7.16
N VAL A 231 17.66 -28.54 5.85
CA VAL A 231 18.92 -28.10 5.24
C VAL A 231 19.17 -26.62 5.48
N ALA A 232 18.16 -25.76 5.30
CA ALA A 232 18.27 -24.32 5.54
C ALA A 232 18.56 -23.98 7.01
N ASN A 233 17.98 -24.76 7.93
CA ASN A 233 18.21 -24.73 9.38
C ASN A 233 18.19 -23.32 10.00
N PRO A 234 17.05 -22.61 9.90
CA PRO A 234 16.96 -21.21 10.29
C PRO A 234 17.26 -20.98 11.77
N ASP A 235 17.81 -19.80 12.06
CA ASP A 235 18.11 -19.36 13.42
C ASP A 235 16.83 -19.03 14.19
N TYR A 236 15.79 -18.53 13.50
CA TYR A 236 14.49 -18.17 14.07
C TYR A 236 13.34 -18.77 13.25
N ILE A 237 12.28 -19.22 13.95
CA ILE A 237 11.03 -19.65 13.33
C ILE A 237 9.88 -18.81 13.91
N LEU A 238 9.07 -18.25 13.03
CA LEU A 238 7.75 -17.70 13.35
C LEU A 238 6.69 -18.75 12.99
N TYR A 239 5.64 -18.88 13.79
CA TYR A 239 4.58 -19.86 13.54
C TYR A 239 3.18 -19.28 13.78
N ALA A 240 2.22 -19.65 12.93
CA ALA A 240 0.84 -19.14 12.97
C ALA A 240 0.11 -19.44 14.30
N ASP A 241 0.19 -20.70 14.74
CA ASP A 241 -0.68 -21.27 15.76
C ASP A 241 -0.02 -22.45 16.49
N GLU A 242 -0.63 -22.87 17.59
CA GLU A 242 -0.12 -23.98 18.42
C GLU A 242 -0.10 -25.32 17.67
N GLU A 243 -1.01 -25.54 16.71
CA GLU A 243 -1.04 -26.74 15.87
C GLU A 243 0.19 -26.79 14.94
N THR A 244 0.54 -25.67 14.31
CA THR A 244 1.77 -25.50 13.53
C THR A 244 3.00 -25.75 14.40
N LEU A 245 3.03 -25.24 15.64
CA LEU A 245 4.15 -25.50 16.55
C LEU A 245 4.29 -27.00 16.88
N GLN A 246 3.17 -27.67 17.16
CA GLN A 246 3.15 -29.11 17.44
C GLN A 246 3.58 -29.94 16.23
N PHE A 247 3.19 -29.55 15.01
CA PHE A 247 3.69 -30.16 13.78
C PHE A 247 5.22 -30.07 13.70
N ILE A 248 5.78 -28.87 13.87
CA ILE A 248 7.23 -28.61 13.80
C ILE A 248 8.02 -29.37 14.89
N GLN A 249 7.44 -29.52 16.08
CA GLN A 249 8.06 -30.26 17.20
C GLN A 249 8.03 -31.78 17.02
N ASN A 250 7.00 -32.32 16.37
CA ASN A 250 6.82 -33.77 16.19
C ASN A 250 7.46 -34.30 14.90
N ASP A 251 7.55 -33.48 13.85
CA ASP A 251 8.12 -33.88 12.57
C ASP A 251 9.58 -34.37 12.69
N SER A 252 9.89 -35.43 11.95
CA SER A 252 11.17 -36.14 12.05
C SER A 252 12.36 -35.35 11.51
N ASP A 253 12.12 -34.45 10.57
CA ASP A 253 13.11 -33.59 9.92
C ASP A 253 13.25 -32.24 10.64
N LEU A 254 12.15 -31.67 11.15
CA LEU A 254 12.12 -30.35 11.78
C LEU A 254 12.48 -30.33 13.28
N LYS A 255 12.16 -31.37 14.06
CA LYS A 255 12.41 -31.38 15.53
C LYS A 255 13.88 -31.18 15.94
N GLY A 256 14.81 -31.38 15.00
CA GLY A 256 16.24 -31.20 15.18
C GLY A 256 16.77 -29.78 14.93
N LEU A 257 15.94 -28.84 14.50
CA LEU A 257 16.33 -27.49 14.10
C LEU A 257 16.94 -26.66 15.24
N LYS A 258 17.86 -25.75 14.90
CA LYS A 258 18.48 -24.82 15.85
C LYS A 258 17.43 -23.98 16.58
N ALA A 259 16.47 -23.42 15.83
CA ALA A 259 15.46 -22.54 16.38
C ALA A 259 14.68 -23.18 17.54
N LEU A 260 14.25 -24.44 17.40
CA LEU A 260 13.62 -25.20 18.50
C LEU A 260 14.55 -25.38 19.70
N LYS A 261 15.77 -25.90 19.47
CA LYS A 261 16.75 -26.19 20.53
C LYS A 261 17.13 -24.96 21.35
N ASN A 262 17.21 -23.81 20.68
CA ASN A 262 17.60 -22.53 21.28
C ASN A 262 16.39 -21.73 21.80
N LYS A 263 15.15 -22.23 21.66
CA LYS A 263 13.89 -21.52 21.97
C LYS A 263 13.72 -20.22 21.18
N GLN A 264 14.25 -20.17 19.96
CA GLN A 264 14.11 -19.09 18.99
C GLN A 264 12.87 -19.29 18.10
N THR A 265 11.76 -19.71 18.71
CA THR A 265 10.44 -19.83 18.08
C THR A 265 9.45 -18.81 18.66
N LEU A 266 8.71 -18.09 17.82
CA LEU A 266 7.72 -17.08 18.24
C LEU A 266 6.39 -17.27 17.52
N MET A 267 5.28 -17.26 18.27
CA MET A 267 3.95 -17.24 17.68
C MET A 267 3.66 -15.87 17.07
N VAL A 268 3.32 -15.86 15.78
CA VAL A 268 2.80 -14.69 15.05
C VAL A 268 1.65 -15.19 14.20
N THR A 269 0.43 -14.72 14.43
CA THR A 269 -0.75 -15.31 13.79
C THR A 269 -0.84 -14.95 12.30
N LYS A 270 -1.72 -15.62 11.55
CA LYS A 270 -1.96 -15.32 10.13
C LYS A 270 -2.43 -13.88 9.95
N GLU A 271 -3.33 -13.44 10.82
CA GLU A 271 -3.88 -12.09 10.88
C GLU A 271 -2.81 -11.04 11.23
N GLU A 272 -1.91 -11.35 12.18
CA GLU A 272 -0.75 -10.48 12.48
C GLU A 272 0.19 -10.33 11.29
N MET A 273 0.29 -11.35 10.42
CA MET A 273 1.14 -11.35 9.21
C MET A 273 0.45 -10.79 7.95
N SER A 274 -0.87 -10.71 7.90
CA SER A 274 -1.63 -10.26 6.72
C SER A 274 -2.21 -8.86 6.85
N ARG A 275 -2.41 -8.31 8.06
CA ARG A 275 -2.93 -6.96 8.28
C ARG A 275 -1.88 -5.88 7.97
N MET A 276 -2.19 -5.01 7.01
CA MET A 276 -1.19 -4.19 6.29
C MET A 276 -1.15 -2.70 6.70
N GLY A 277 -1.69 -2.33 7.86
CA GLY A 277 -1.67 -0.98 8.41
C GLY A 277 -0.93 -0.91 9.75
N THR A 278 -1.61 -0.46 10.81
CA THR A 278 -1.04 -0.36 12.17
C THR A 278 -0.54 -1.70 12.69
N THR A 279 -1.24 -2.80 12.38
CA THR A 279 -0.86 -4.13 12.83
C THR A 279 0.51 -4.54 12.28
N SER A 280 0.84 -4.20 11.03
CA SER A 280 2.18 -4.41 10.44
C SER A 280 3.33 -3.94 11.34
N LEU A 281 3.18 -2.74 11.90
CA LEU A 281 4.23 -2.11 12.72
C LEU A 281 4.30 -2.73 14.11
N LEU A 282 3.16 -3.18 14.66
CA LEU A 282 3.12 -3.92 15.91
C LEU A 282 3.75 -5.31 15.74
N THR A 283 3.41 -6.04 14.67
CA THR A 283 3.97 -7.34 14.31
C THR A 283 5.47 -7.27 14.06
N LEU A 284 5.94 -6.30 13.25
CA LEU A 284 7.37 -6.10 13.01
C LEU A 284 8.11 -5.83 14.33
N ASN A 285 7.55 -4.98 15.21
CA ASN A 285 8.16 -4.72 16.51
C ASN A 285 8.16 -5.94 17.45
N LYS A 286 7.10 -6.77 17.44
CA LYS A 286 7.01 -8.04 18.17
C LYS A 286 8.14 -8.99 17.74
N ILE A 287 8.30 -9.19 16.43
CA ILE A 287 9.36 -10.02 15.84
C ILE A 287 10.75 -9.46 16.18
N MET A 288 10.95 -8.15 16.02
CA MET A 288 12.24 -7.50 16.22
C MET A 288 12.68 -7.47 17.69
N ASN A 289 11.76 -7.27 18.64
CA ASN A 289 12.04 -7.39 20.07
C ASN A 289 12.52 -8.81 20.44
N PHE A 290 11.93 -9.81 19.81
CA PHE A 290 12.30 -11.21 20.02
C PHE A 290 13.68 -11.56 19.43
N MET A 291 13.98 -11.07 18.22
CA MET A 291 15.24 -11.37 17.52
C MET A 291 16.45 -10.55 17.99
N TYR A 292 16.20 -9.31 18.43
CA TYR A 292 17.21 -8.31 18.78
C TYR A 292 16.88 -7.67 20.15
N PRO A 293 16.83 -8.43 21.26
CA PRO A 293 16.36 -7.93 22.56
C PRO A 293 17.16 -6.75 23.12
N ASP A 294 18.42 -6.58 22.71
CA ASP A 294 19.25 -5.43 23.12
C ASP A 294 18.79 -4.10 22.51
N ARG A 295 17.96 -4.10 21.46
CA ARG A 295 17.41 -2.85 20.87
C ARG A 295 16.54 -2.09 21.88
N VAL A 296 15.80 -2.83 22.72
CA VAL A 296 14.90 -2.26 23.74
C VAL A 296 15.70 -1.47 24.79
N LYS A 297 16.90 -1.94 25.14
CA LYS A 297 17.79 -1.28 26.11
C LYS A 297 18.33 0.07 25.61
N LYS A 298 18.43 0.24 24.29
CA LYS A 298 18.90 1.48 23.66
C LYS A 298 17.79 2.54 23.59
N SER A 299 16.53 2.11 23.42
CA SER A 299 15.37 3.00 23.44
C SER A 299 15.02 3.57 24.82
N SER A 300 15.55 3.00 25.92
CA SER A 300 15.31 3.52 27.28
C SER A 300 16.26 4.63 27.71
N GLU A 301 17.29 4.96 26.92
CA GLU A 301 18.24 6.06 27.21
C GLU A 301 17.95 7.33 26.39
N ASP A 302 17.23 7.23 25.26
CA ASP A 302 16.75 8.37 24.47
C ASP A 302 15.22 8.33 24.28
N THR A 303 14.55 9.28 24.93
CA THR A 303 13.14 9.72 24.73
C THR A 303 12.01 8.70 24.87
N SER A 304 11.16 8.95 25.87
CA SER A 304 9.79 8.43 25.94
C SER A 304 8.91 9.07 24.85
N GLU A 305 8.70 8.38 23.73
CA GLU A 305 7.54 8.64 22.88
C GLU A 305 6.87 7.31 22.47
N SER A 306 5.64 7.14 22.94
CA SER A 306 4.92 5.86 22.80
C SER A 306 4.38 5.71 21.38
N VAL A 307 4.74 4.62 20.71
CA VAL A 307 4.20 4.29 19.37
C VAL A 307 2.77 3.74 19.50
N VAL A 308 1.85 4.63 19.87
CA VAL A 308 0.40 4.47 19.72
C VAL A 308 -0.12 5.70 18.98
N PRO A 309 -0.76 5.53 17.82
CA PRO A 309 -1.50 6.62 17.19
C PRO A 309 -2.54 7.17 18.17
N SER A 310 -2.60 8.49 18.31
CA SER A 310 -3.65 9.16 19.08
C SER A 310 -4.97 9.03 18.32
N ALA A 311 -5.69 7.94 18.58
CA ALA A 311 -6.85 7.50 17.79
C ALA A 311 -7.96 6.87 18.67
N VAL A 312 -8.22 7.41 19.86
CA VAL A 312 -9.41 7.07 20.69
C VAL A 312 -9.85 8.22 21.63
N GLU A 313 -9.82 9.47 21.18
CA GLU A 313 -10.58 10.57 21.79
C GLU A 313 -11.24 11.41 20.69
N GLY A 314 -12.52 11.16 20.40
CA GLY A 314 -13.22 11.85 19.31
C GLY A 314 -14.51 11.23 18.76
N ALA A 315 -15.06 10.20 19.41
CA ALA A 315 -16.33 9.59 18.98
C ALA A 315 -17.54 10.18 19.73
N THR A 316 -17.90 11.45 19.46
CA THR A 316 -19.26 11.98 19.74
C THR A 316 -19.58 13.26 18.95
N THR A 317 -20.76 13.27 18.33
CA THR A 317 -21.62 14.43 17.96
C THR A 317 -21.11 15.46 16.93
N ALA A 318 -21.87 15.60 15.84
CA ALA A 318 -21.71 16.61 14.79
C ALA A 318 -22.25 18.00 15.19
N THR A 319 -21.65 19.07 14.63
CA THR A 319 -22.32 20.34 14.23
C THR A 319 -21.41 21.15 13.27
N LYS A 320 -22.03 21.94 12.39
CA LYS A 320 -21.50 22.70 11.24
C LYS A 320 -21.08 24.15 11.58
N ALA A 321 -19.97 24.67 11.00
CA ALA A 321 -19.90 26.01 10.32
C ALA A 321 -18.47 26.46 9.88
N GLU A 322 -18.44 27.31 8.84
CA GLU A 322 -17.36 27.87 7.99
C GLU A 322 -16.28 28.80 8.64
N SER A 323 -15.08 28.92 8.04
CA SER A 323 -14.68 30.08 7.20
C SER A 323 -13.17 30.52 7.19
N SER A 324 -12.57 30.55 5.98
CA SER A 324 -11.51 31.44 5.41
C SER A 324 -10.19 31.80 6.14
N ALA A 325 -9.07 31.71 5.39
CA ALA A 325 -8.16 32.84 5.03
C ALA A 325 -6.99 32.39 4.10
N GLN A 326 -6.44 33.32 3.30
CA GLN A 326 -5.47 33.08 2.19
C GLN A 326 -4.23 33.99 2.32
N THR A 327 -3.05 33.56 1.83
CA THR A 327 -1.92 34.49 1.55
C THR A 327 -1.02 34.03 0.38
N THR A 328 -0.33 34.97 -0.26
CA THR A 328 0.32 34.85 -1.59
C THR A 328 1.77 35.34 -1.64
N THR A 329 2.54 34.91 -2.66
CA THR A 329 3.75 35.55 -3.27
C THR A 329 4.25 34.70 -4.48
N GLY A 330 5.22 35.06 -5.33
CA GLY A 330 6.09 36.25 -5.34
C GLY A 330 6.93 36.55 -6.61
N ALA A 331 7.20 35.57 -7.51
CA ALA A 331 7.98 35.73 -8.78
C ALA A 331 9.49 36.08 -8.61
N ALA A 332 10.41 35.99 -9.59
CA ALA A 332 10.59 35.11 -10.78
C ALA A 332 12.00 35.34 -11.41
N ALA A 333 12.46 34.46 -12.32
CA ALA A 333 13.68 34.58 -13.18
C ALA A 333 15.05 34.59 -12.44
N SER A 334 16.23 34.31 -13.04
CA SER A 334 16.69 33.51 -14.22
C SER A 334 18.23 33.29 -14.06
N ASN A 335 19.05 32.63 -14.90
CA ASN A 335 18.96 32.03 -16.25
C ASN A 335 20.08 30.96 -16.42
N GLY A 336 20.06 30.15 -17.49
CA GLY A 336 21.15 29.25 -17.91
C GLY A 336 21.11 27.85 -17.28
N SER A 337 20.32 26.96 -17.89
CA SER A 337 19.87 25.66 -17.34
C SER A 337 18.83 25.79 -16.22
N VAL A 338 17.85 24.89 -16.22
CA VAL A 338 16.85 24.73 -15.16
C VAL A 338 17.09 23.48 -14.30
N GLU A 339 18.22 22.79 -14.47
CA GLU A 339 18.64 21.60 -13.69
C GLU A 339 18.32 21.67 -12.19
N GLY A 340 18.65 22.79 -11.54
CA GLY A 340 18.41 23.00 -10.12
C GLY A 340 16.93 23.05 -9.71
N GLN A 341 16.02 23.39 -10.63
CA GLN A 341 14.56 23.39 -10.39
C GLN A 341 13.99 21.97 -10.31
N TYR A 342 14.67 21.00 -10.94
CA TYR A 342 14.27 19.59 -10.99
C TYR A 342 15.21 18.68 -10.17
N ASN A 343 16.13 19.28 -9.40
CA ASN A 343 17.13 18.60 -8.57
C ASN A 343 17.93 17.50 -9.30
N ILE A 344 18.33 17.77 -10.55
CA ILE A 344 19.06 16.85 -11.43
C ILE A 344 20.41 17.46 -11.85
N LYS A 345 21.41 16.61 -12.11
CA LYS A 345 22.72 17.00 -12.66
C LYS A 345 22.97 16.22 -13.95
N VAL A 346 22.98 16.89 -15.11
CA VAL A 346 23.00 16.19 -16.41
C VAL A 346 24.38 15.76 -16.88
N SER A 347 25.45 16.35 -16.32
CA SER A 347 26.83 16.08 -16.76
C SER A 347 27.23 14.63 -16.50
N GLY A 348 27.48 13.87 -17.57
CA GLY A 348 27.81 12.44 -17.52
C GLY A 348 26.62 11.51 -17.32
N LEU A 349 25.40 12.05 -17.20
CA LEU A 349 24.18 11.28 -17.02
C LEU A 349 23.68 10.72 -18.36
N THR A 350 23.14 9.50 -18.33
CA THR A 350 22.41 8.88 -19.43
C THR A 350 21.28 8.06 -18.83
N LEU A 351 20.05 8.25 -19.32
CA LEU A 351 18.85 7.54 -18.90
C LEU A 351 18.25 6.79 -20.09
N LYS A 352 17.84 5.55 -19.91
CA LYS A 352 17.30 4.67 -20.96
C LYS A 352 16.13 3.84 -20.44
N LEU A 353 15.51 3.06 -21.33
CA LEU A 353 14.44 2.12 -20.99
C LEU A 353 14.83 1.25 -19.77
N ASP A 354 13.85 0.98 -18.92
CA ASP A 354 13.94 0.18 -17.68
C ASP A 354 14.79 0.80 -16.55
N ASP A 355 15.35 2.01 -16.72
CA ASP A 355 15.94 2.75 -15.60
C ASP A 355 14.83 3.28 -14.67
N GLU A 356 14.98 3.06 -13.36
CA GLU A 356 14.07 3.59 -12.34
C GLU A 356 14.86 4.36 -11.27
N ASN A 357 14.59 5.66 -11.13
CA ASN A 357 15.18 6.55 -10.11
C ASN A 357 14.68 8.00 -10.21
N ASN A 358 15.08 8.83 -9.24
CA ASN A 358 14.72 10.26 -9.19
C ASN A 358 15.19 11.08 -10.41
N ASN A 359 16.28 10.72 -11.10
CA ASN A 359 16.70 11.47 -12.30
C ASN A 359 15.76 11.20 -13.48
N VAL A 360 15.21 9.97 -13.58
CA VAL A 360 14.14 9.64 -14.53
C VAL A 360 12.88 10.43 -14.20
N LYS A 361 12.48 10.51 -12.92
CA LYS A 361 11.32 11.31 -12.48
C LYS A 361 11.49 12.79 -12.80
N ALA A 362 12.69 13.35 -12.56
CA ALA A 362 13.03 14.73 -12.90
C ALA A 362 12.98 14.98 -14.43
N MET A 363 13.50 14.06 -15.24
CA MET A 363 13.43 14.13 -16.70
C MET A 363 11.98 14.03 -17.21
N GLN A 364 11.17 13.12 -16.66
CA GLN A 364 9.76 12.98 -16.99
C GLN A 364 8.96 14.24 -16.61
N GLN A 365 9.21 14.82 -15.44
CA GLN A 365 8.57 16.08 -15.03
C GLN A 365 8.92 17.21 -16.01
N ARG A 366 10.18 17.30 -16.45
CA ARG A 366 10.59 18.28 -17.47
C ARG A 366 9.94 18.03 -18.84
N LEU A 367 9.79 16.77 -19.25
CA LEU A 367 9.07 16.40 -20.48
C LEU A 367 7.57 16.69 -20.38
N PHE A 368 6.98 16.55 -19.19
CA PHE A 368 5.59 16.93 -18.91
C PHE A 368 5.39 18.44 -19.01
N ASP A 369 6.23 19.23 -18.34
CA ASP A 369 6.16 20.69 -18.36
C ASP A 369 6.37 21.28 -19.77
N LEU A 370 7.09 20.56 -20.64
CA LEU A 370 7.29 20.89 -22.06
C LEU A 370 6.25 20.26 -23.00
N GLY A 371 5.23 19.57 -22.48
CA GLY A 371 4.11 19.00 -23.23
C GLY A 371 4.36 17.67 -23.95
N TYR A 372 5.57 17.09 -23.84
CA TYR A 372 5.89 15.79 -24.46
C TYR A 372 5.29 14.60 -23.72
N ILE A 373 5.07 14.75 -22.41
CA ILE A 373 4.19 13.90 -21.61
C ILE A 373 2.95 14.72 -21.30
N THR A 374 1.75 14.24 -21.66
CA THR A 374 0.49 14.99 -21.46
C THR A 374 -0.27 14.59 -20.20
N ASP A 375 0.06 13.44 -19.63
CA ASP A 375 -0.54 12.91 -18.40
C ASP A 375 0.53 12.79 -17.32
N LYS A 376 0.33 13.50 -16.21
CA LYS A 376 1.26 13.55 -15.08
C LYS A 376 1.42 12.18 -14.40
N GLY A 377 0.47 11.25 -14.56
CA GLY A 377 0.60 9.86 -14.13
C GLY A 377 1.79 9.12 -14.75
N ASN A 378 2.34 9.60 -15.86
CA ASN A 378 3.56 9.04 -16.48
C ASN A 378 4.87 9.64 -15.91
N VAL A 379 4.80 10.50 -14.89
CA VAL A 379 5.95 11.01 -14.13
C VAL A 379 6.21 10.10 -12.93
N THR A 380 6.39 8.81 -13.19
CA THR A 380 6.49 7.77 -12.16
C THR A 380 7.86 7.70 -11.50
N GLY A 381 8.92 7.97 -12.27
CA GLY A 381 10.31 7.64 -11.94
C GLY A 381 10.83 6.39 -12.67
N TYR A 382 9.99 5.66 -13.39
CA TYR A 382 10.34 4.49 -14.21
C TYR A 382 10.34 4.82 -15.70
N TYR A 383 11.44 4.56 -16.40
CA TYR A 383 11.62 4.88 -17.82
C TYR A 383 10.96 3.80 -18.70
N GLY A 384 9.64 3.81 -18.77
CA GLY A 384 8.86 2.93 -19.64
C GLY A 384 8.75 3.41 -21.10
N GLU A 385 8.02 2.66 -21.92
CA GLU A 385 7.82 2.96 -23.36
C GLU A 385 7.23 4.35 -23.62
N VAL A 386 6.30 4.82 -22.78
CA VAL A 386 5.72 6.17 -22.86
C VAL A 386 6.80 7.24 -22.70
N THR A 387 7.73 7.04 -21.77
CA THR A 387 8.87 7.94 -21.55
C THR A 387 9.85 7.88 -22.72
N GLN A 388 10.16 6.68 -23.22
CA GLN A 388 11.01 6.51 -24.39
C GLN A 388 10.43 7.21 -25.64
N LYS A 389 9.10 7.14 -25.84
CA LYS A 389 8.39 7.85 -26.90
C LYS A 389 8.48 9.37 -26.73
N ALA A 390 8.20 9.89 -25.54
CA ALA A 390 8.32 11.33 -25.25
C ALA A 390 9.75 11.86 -25.50
N VAL A 391 10.78 11.09 -25.13
CA VAL A 391 12.19 11.42 -25.41
C VAL A 391 12.48 11.41 -26.92
N LYS A 392 11.98 10.43 -27.69
CA LYS A 392 12.11 10.42 -29.17
C LYS A 392 11.46 11.65 -29.81
N GLU A 393 10.28 12.04 -29.34
CA GLU A 393 9.58 13.23 -29.83
C GLU A 393 10.34 14.52 -29.50
N PHE A 394 10.87 14.65 -28.28
CA PHE A 394 11.72 15.79 -27.90
C PHE A 394 13.04 15.84 -28.69
N GLN A 395 13.70 14.69 -28.89
CA GLN A 395 14.91 14.59 -29.72
C GLN A 395 14.63 15.06 -31.14
N LYS A 396 13.52 14.62 -31.75
CA LYS A 396 13.08 15.06 -33.09
C LYS A 396 12.89 16.58 -33.16
N ALA A 397 12.14 17.17 -32.22
CA ALA A 397 11.90 18.61 -32.18
C ALA A 397 13.20 19.42 -32.01
N SER A 398 14.14 18.89 -31.22
CA SER A 398 15.45 19.49 -30.95
C SER A 398 16.51 19.26 -32.03
N GLY A 399 16.21 18.50 -33.10
CA GLY A 399 17.16 18.20 -34.19
C GLY A 399 18.24 17.18 -33.80
N LEU A 400 17.97 16.35 -32.80
CA LEU A 400 18.86 15.29 -32.31
C LEU A 400 18.49 13.93 -32.92
N THR A 401 19.42 12.98 -32.86
CA THR A 401 19.17 11.58 -33.22
C THR A 401 18.11 10.98 -32.29
N GLN A 402 17.04 10.42 -32.87
CA GLN A 402 15.89 9.86 -32.15
C GLN A 402 16.18 8.46 -31.58
N SER A 403 17.20 8.34 -30.75
CA SER A 403 17.56 7.06 -30.09
C SER A 403 16.49 6.60 -29.10
N GLY A 404 15.79 7.54 -28.44
CA GLY A 404 14.95 7.28 -27.28
C GLY A 404 15.71 7.00 -25.99
N THR A 405 17.04 7.08 -26.02
CA THR A 405 17.90 7.15 -24.84
C THR A 405 18.20 8.62 -24.57
N ALA A 406 17.87 9.11 -23.38
CA ALA A 406 18.21 10.44 -22.94
C ALA A 406 19.68 10.50 -22.49
N ASP A 407 20.58 10.58 -23.48
CA ASP A 407 22.01 10.79 -23.29
C ASP A 407 22.32 12.20 -22.77
N THR A 408 23.57 12.45 -22.37
CA THR A 408 24.00 13.77 -21.86
C THR A 408 23.67 14.92 -22.82
N LYS A 409 23.71 14.70 -24.15
CA LYS A 409 23.34 15.73 -25.15
C LYS A 409 21.84 16.02 -25.12
N THR A 410 21.01 14.98 -25.07
CA THR A 410 19.55 15.07 -24.97
C THR A 410 19.13 15.75 -23.67
N LEU A 411 19.69 15.34 -22.53
CA LEU A 411 19.41 15.92 -21.22
C LEU A 411 19.86 17.39 -21.14
N THR A 412 21.05 17.72 -21.65
CA THR A 412 21.52 19.12 -21.73
C THR A 412 20.58 19.99 -22.56
N ALA A 413 19.99 19.46 -23.64
CA ALA A 413 18.99 20.19 -24.43
C ALA A 413 17.64 20.33 -23.71
N LEU A 414 17.20 19.28 -23.00
CA LEU A 414 15.92 19.22 -22.29
C LEU A 414 15.84 20.17 -21.09
N PHE A 415 16.94 20.31 -20.36
CA PHE A 415 17.04 21.17 -19.18
C PHE A 415 17.52 22.60 -19.49
N LYS A 416 17.57 23.01 -20.75
CA LYS A 416 17.69 24.44 -21.08
C LYS A 416 16.42 25.20 -20.67
N SER A 417 16.61 26.48 -20.30
CA SER A 417 15.50 27.40 -20.01
C SER A 417 14.67 27.70 -21.27
N ASP A 418 15.31 27.69 -22.45
CA ASP A 418 14.72 27.84 -23.79
C ASP A 418 14.50 26.49 -24.53
N ALA A 419 14.41 25.38 -23.78
CA ALA A 419 14.12 24.06 -24.36
C ALA A 419 12.80 24.09 -25.15
N LYS A 420 12.80 23.50 -26.36
CA LYS A 420 11.64 23.53 -27.26
C LYS A 420 10.48 22.74 -26.67
N ALA A 421 9.41 23.43 -26.27
CA ALA A 421 8.13 22.81 -25.95
C ALA A 421 7.50 22.15 -27.19
N LYS A 422 6.61 21.18 -26.95
CA LYS A 422 5.80 20.55 -27.99
C LYS A 422 4.69 21.53 -28.42
N ALA A 423 4.62 21.82 -29.72
CA ALA A 423 3.64 22.72 -30.33
C ALA A 423 2.29 22.03 -30.57
#